data_AF-A0A4P9WFG1-F1
#
_entry.id   AF-A0A4P9WFG1-F1
#
_cell.length_a   1.000
_cell.length_b   1.000
_cell.length_c   1.000
_cell.angle_alpha   90.00
_cell.angle_beta   90.00
_cell.angle_gamma   90.00
#
_symmetry.space_group_name_H-M   'P 1'
#
loop_
_entity.id
_entity.type
_entity.pdbx_description
1 polymer ?
#
loop_
_entity_poly.entity_id
_entity_poly.type
_entity_poly.pdbx_seq_one_letter_code
_entity_poly.pdbx_strand_id
1 'polypeptide(L)'
;MPATPELTIKPSRLTAAQAVASTVRFDFLVRFTSLFRDHKISPPIASDLAFMRRILQSEAETPLHRAYCGCTLGFLLERQGDFQAAVSRYRRAVATVKSATEAYRRAIVISDSIERPTGELLDDFLGLRFNLEMIEDPFSMSHPSSMLHENSRTAKISSAILDIGPVTDHHTPQPQGFCV
;
A
#
# COMPACT_ATOMS: atom_id res chain seq x y z
N MET A 1 -14.16 -35.87 -20.81
CA MET A 1 -13.64 -34.63 -20.21
C MET A 1 -14.15 -34.55 -18.78
N PRO A 2 -13.29 -34.50 -17.76
CA PRO A 2 -13.75 -34.41 -16.37
C PRO A 2 -14.28 -33.00 -16.10
N ALA A 3 -15.50 -32.94 -15.56
CA ALA A 3 -16.14 -31.69 -15.14
C ALA A 3 -15.33 -31.08 -13.98
N THR A 4 -14.92 -29.82 -14.15
CA THR A 4 -14.30 -29.02 -13.09
C THR A 4 -15.31 -28.82 -11.97
N PRO A 5 -15.00 -29.17 -10.71
CA PRO A 5 -15.91 -28.95 -9.60
C PRO A 5 -16.07 -27.44 -9.37
N GLU A 6 -17.29 -26.95 -9.58
CA GLU A 6 -17.69 -25.58 -9.31
C GLU A 6 -17.68 -25.38 -7.79
N LEU A 7 -16.61 -24.78 -7.28
CA LEU A 7 -16.48 -24.39 -5.87
C LEU A 7 -17.46 -23.24 -5.60
N THR A 8 -18.70 -23.58 -5.24
CA THR A 8 -19.70 -22.63 -4.79
C THR A 8 -19.28 -22.06 -3.43
N ILE A 9 -18.51 -20.96 -3.46
CA ILE A 9 -18.20 -20.18 -2.26
C ILE A 9 -19.49 -19.49 -1.83
N LYS A 10 -20.15 -20.02 -0.80
CA LYS A 10 -21.31 -19.35 -0.19
C LYS A 10 -20.85 -17.97 0.30
N PRO A 11 -21.50 -16.88 -0.11
CA PRO A 11 -21.17 -15.56 0.40
C PRO A 11 -21.44 -15.54 1.90
N SER A 12 -20.36 -15.44 2.68
CA SER A 12 -20.41 -15.33 4.13
C SER A 12 -21.23 -14.10 4.49
N ARG A 13 -22.45 -14.30 5.02
CA ARG A 13 -23.26 -13.21 5.59
C ARG A 13 -22.47 -12.62 6.77
N LEU A 14 -21.92 -11.44 6.56
CA LEU A 14 -21.37 -10.62 7.65
C LEU A 14 -22.49 -10.39 8.68
N THR A 15 -22.21 -10.73 9.93
CA THR A 15 -23.11 -10.44 11.05
C THR A 15 -23.15 -8.94 11.30
N ALA A 16 -24.26 -8.42 11.86
CA ALA A 16 -24.37 -7.00 12.21
C ALA A 16 -23.22 -6.53 13.13
N ALA A 17 -22.77 -7.39 14.06
CA ALA A 17 -21.63 -7.12 14.93
C ALA A 17 -20.31 -6.96 14.14
N GLN A 18 -20.07 -7.79 13.12
CA GLN A 18 -18.90 -7.66 12.25
C GLN A 18 -18.96 -6.39 11.39
N ALA A 19 -20.16 -5.99 10.94
CA ALA A 19 -20.33 -4.74 10.20
C ALA A 19 -19.97 -3.53 11.09
N VAL A 20 -20.47 -3.47 12.32
CA VAL A 20 -20.14 -2.39 13.27
C VAL A 20 -18.65 -2.37 13.61
N ALA A 21 -18.06 -3.54 13.91
CA ALA A 21 -16.63 -3.64 14.20
C ALA A 21 -15.76 -3.21 12.99
N SER A 22 -16.19 -3.55 11.78
CA SER A 22 -15.51 -3.10 10.56
C SER A 22 -15.57 -1.58 10.40
N THR A 23 -16.71 -0.95 10.70
CA THR A 23 -16.88 0.50 10.62
C THR A 23 -15.95 1.24 11.59
N VAL A 24 -15.94 0.83 12.86
CA VAL A 24 -15.03 1.43 13.86
C VAL A 24 -13.58 1.28 13.44
N ARG A 25 -13.21 0.10 12.95
CA ARG A 25 -11.85 -0.16 12.48
C ARG A 25 -11.47 0.71 11.27
N PHE A 26 -12.41 0.96 10.37
CA PHE A 26 -12.19 1.84 9.23
C PHE A 26 -11.89 3.28 9.68
N ASP A 27 -12.67 3.83 10.62
CA ASP A 27 -12.44 5.18 11.16
C ASP A 27 -11.04 5.34 11.77
N PHE A 28 -10.60 4.35 12.57
CA PHE A 28 -9.24 4.34 13.11
C PHE A 28 -8.17 4.30 12.01
N LEU A 29 -8.39 3.51 10.96
CA LEU A 29 -7.46 3.43 9.84
C LEU A 29 -7.39 4.78 9.08
N VAL A 30 -8.53 5.43 8.87
CA VAL A 30 -8.60 6.75 8.24
C VAL A 30 -7.81 7.76 9.04
N ARG A 31 -8.06 7.86 10.36
CA ARG A 31 -7.34 8.76 11.26
C ARG A 31 -5.85 8.46 11.34
N PHE A 32 -5.47 7.19 11.41
CA PHE A 32 -4.06 6.79 11.45
C PHE A 32 -3.31 7.26 10.19
N THR A 33 -3.89 7.03 9.01
CA THR A 33 -3.20 7.38 7.76
C THR A 33 -3.24 8.87 7.42
N SER A 34 -4.28 9.60 7.86
CA SER A 34 -4.38 11.05 7.63
C SER A 34 -3.24 11.82 8.30
N LEU A 35 -2.69 11.32 9.41
CA LEU A 35 -1.52 11.91 10.06
C LEU A 35 -0.34 12.04 9.10
N PHE A 36 -0.05 10.99 8.32
CA PHE A 36 1.05 10.99 7.35
C PHE A 36 0.70 11.79 6.09
N ARG A 37 -0.55 11.65 5.61
CA ARG A 37 -1.01 12.29 4.39
C ARG A 37 -0.99 13.80 4.51
N ASP A 38 -1.49 14.33 5.62
CA ASP A 38 -1.69 15.75 5.84
C ASP A 38 -0.43 16.45 6.42
N HIS A 39 0.73 15.77 6.38
CA HIS A 39 2.03 16.29 6.83
C HIS A 39 2.09 16.75 8.29
N LYS A 40 1.19 16.25 9.13
CA LYS A 40 1.15 16.65 10.55
C LYS A 40 2.27 16.01 11.36
N ILE A 41 2.90 14.96 10.84
CA ILE A 41 3.97 14.21 11.48
C ILE A 41 5.07 13.81 10.49
N SER A 42 6.17 13.27 11.03
CA SER A 42 7.25 12.63 10.27
C SER A 42 6.72 11.57 9.30
N PRO A 43 7.43 11.31 8.18
CA PRO A 43 7.09 10.23 7.27
C PRO A 43 6.92 8.88 8.00
N PRO A 44 6.02 8.01 7.53
CA PRO A 44 5.77 6.72 8.16
C PRO A 44 7.04 5.88 8.22
N ILE A 45 7.26 5.23 9.35
CA ILE A 45 8.41 4.35 9.53
C ILE A 45 8.14 2.98 8.88
N ALA A 46 9.17 2.13 8.80
CA ALA A 46 9.06 0.84 8.14
C ALA A 46 7.94 -0.05 8.71
N SER A 47 7.66 0.02 10.01
CA SER A 47 6.57 -0.72 10.65
C SER A 47 5.19 -0.25 10.21
N ASP A 48 4.99 1.06 10.03
CA ASP A 48 3.72 1.63 9.56
C ASP A 48 3.42 1.17 8.13
N LEU A 49 4.45 1.20 7.28
CA LEU A 49 4.36 0.70 5.91
C LEU A 49 4.09 -0.81 5.87
N ALA A 50 4.73 -1.59 6.74
CA ALA A 50 4.50 -3.03 6.85
C ALA A 50 3.06 -3.33 7.30
N PHE A 51 2.54 -2.58 8.27
CA PHE A 51 1.16 -2.69 8.73
C PHE A 51 0.15 -2.44 7.60
N MET A 52 0.30 -1.35 6.84
CA MET A 52 -0.59 -1.05 5.72
C MET A 52 -0.48 -2.08 4.59
N ARG A 53 0.73 -2.56 4.29
CA ARG A 53 0.94 -3.63 3.29
C ARG A 53 0.24 -4.91 3.68
N ARG A 54 0.28 -5.29 4.97
CA ARG A 54 -0.41 -6.47 5.49
C ARG A 54 -1.93 -6.35 5.31
N ILE A 55 -2.52 -5.19 5.60
CA ILE A 55 -3.96 -4.97 5.37
C ILE A 55 -4.29 -5.13 3.88
N LEU A 56 -3.54 -4.45 3.01
CA LEU A 56 -3.74 -4.52 1.56
C LEU A 56 -3.63 -5.95 0.99
N GLN A 57 -2.83 -6.81 1.61
CA GLN A 57 -2.60 -8.20 1.20
C GLN A 57 -3.57 -9.21 1.83
N SER A 58 -4.33 -8.82 2.85
CA SER A 58 -5.18 -9.73 3.60
C SER A 58 -6.57 -9.85 2.96
N GLU A 59 -6.92 -11.05 2.49
CA GLU A 59 -8.27 -11.34 2.00
C GLU A 59 -9.34 -11.34 3.09
N ALA A 60 -8.93 -11.43 4.37
CA ALA A 60 -9.82 -11.28 5.52
C ALA A 60 -10.23 -9.81 5.75
N GLU A 61 -9.53 -8.85 5.15
CA GLU A 61 -9.87 -7.44 5.25
C GLU A 61 -10.92 -7.04 4.21
N THR A 62 -11.75 -6.08 4.59
CA THR A 62 -12.81 -5.60 3.72
C THR A 62 -12.22 -4.91 2.48
N PRO A 63 -12.92 -4.93 1.33
CA PRO A 63 -12.48 -4.21 0.14
C PRO A 63 -12.21 -2.73 0.40
N LEU A 64 -12.99 -2.08 1.27
CA LEU A 64 -12.79 -0.69 1.68
C LEU A 64 -11.43 -0.49 2.39
N HIS A 65 -11.10 -1.31 3.38
CA HIS A 65 -9.81 -1.22 4.08
C HIS A 65 -8.63 -1.42 3.12
N ARG A 66 -8.73 -2.43 2.26
CA ARG A 66 -7.69 -2.76 1.28
C ARG A 66 -7.49 -1.65 0.26
N ALA A 67 -8.57 -1.15 -0.34
CA ALA A 67 -8.52 -0.05 -1.28
C ALA A 67 -7.88 1.19 -0.64
N TYR A 68 -8.32 1.55 0.57
CA TYR A 68 -7.80 2.69 1.31
C TYR A 68 -6.30 2.57 1.59
N CYS A 69 -5.83 1.44 2.12
CA CYS A 69 -4.40 1.20 2.34
C CYS A 69 -3.59 1.22 1.03
N GLY A 70 -4.15 0.71 -0.06
CA GLY A 70 -3.50 0.77 -1.37
C GLY A 70 -3.32 2.20 -1.86
N CYS A 71 -4.36 3.05 -1.73
CA CYS A 71 -4.29 4.46 -2.07
C CYS A 71 -3.30 5.22 -1.18
N THR A 72 -3.35 5.05 0.14
CA THR A 72 -2.41 5.70 1.06
C THR A 72 -0.97 5.29 0.77
N LEU A 73 -0.70 4.00 0.54
CA LEU A 73 0.64 3.56 0.16
C LEU A 73 1.10 4.15 -1.17
N GLY A 74 0.20 4.26 -2.16
CA GLY A 74 0.49 4.91 -3.43
C GLY A 74 0.94 6.36 -3.24
N PHE A 75 0.16 7.12 -2.48
CA PHE A 75 0.46 8.53 -2.17
C PHE A 75 1.78 8.71 -1.42
N LEU A 76 2.07 7.85 -0.45
CA LEU A 76 3.32 7.92 0.31
C LEU A 76 4.55 7.61 -0.56
N LEU A 77 4.44 6.65 -1.48
CA LEU A 77 5.52 6.30 -2.41
C LEU A 77 5.74 7.40 -3.46
N GLU A 78 4.66 7.99 -3.95
CA GLU A 78 4.69 9.16 -4.84
C GLU A 78 5.46 10.33 -4.18
N ARG A 79 5.17 10.62 -2.91
CA ARG A 79 5.91 11.62 -2.13
C ARG A 79 7.39 11.28 -1.89
N GLN A 80 7.75 10.01 -1.94
CA GLN A 80 9.14 9.55 -1.88
C GLN A 80 9.83 9.60 -3.24
N GLY A 81 9.11 9.93 -4.32
CA GLY A 81 9.61 9.92 -5.69
C GLY A 81 9.61 8.52 -6.35
N ASP A 82 9.11 7.48 -5.66
CA ASP A 82 8.97 6.14 -6.23
C ASP A 82 7.63 6.01 -6.96
N PHE A 83 7.54 6.70 -8.10
CA PHE A 83 6.33 6.77 -8.93
C PHE A 83 5.92 5.40 -9.47
N GLN A 84 6.87 4.54 -9.82
CA GLN A 84 6.57 3.20 -10.33
C GLN A 84 5.89 2.34 -9.25
N ALA A 85 6.44 2.34 -8.02
CA ALA A 85 5.79 1.63 -6.92
C ALA A 85 4.45 2.26 -6.57
N ALA A 86 4.33 3.59 -6.61
CA ALA A 86 3.07 4.30 -6.38
C ALA A 86 1.96 3.85 -7.35
N VAL A 87 2.24 3.86 -8.66
CA VAL A 87 1.33 3.39 -9.72
C VAL A 87 0.90 1.95 -9.46
N SER A 88 1.82 1.07 -9.09
CA SER A 88 1.50 -0.32 -8.76
C SER A 88 0.49 -0.42 -7.60
N ARG A 89 0.64 0.40 -6.56
CA ARG A 89 -0.28 0.42 -5.41
C ARG A 89 -1.65 0.99 -5.78
N TYR A 90 -1.69 2.09 -6.52
CA TYR A 90 -2.95 2.67 -6.99
C TYR A 90 -3.72 1.71 -7.89
N ARG A 91 -3.06 1.04 -8.85
CA ARG A 91 -3.70 0.03 -9.71
C ARG A 91 -4.32 -1.10 -8.90
N ARG A 92 -3.63 -1.59 -7.87
CA ARG A 92 -4.17 -2.61 -6.96
C ARG A 92 -5.37 -2.12 -6.15
N ALA A 93 -5.34 -0.88 -5.67
CA ALA A 93 -6.48 -0.27 -4.97
C ALA A 93 -7.71 -0.18 -5.90
N VAL A 94 -7.53 0.29 -7.13
CA VAL A 94 -8.59 0.37 -8.16
C VAL A 94 -9.15 -1.01 -8.48
N ALA A 95 -8.29 -2.03 -8.64
CA ALA A 95 -8.74 -3.40 -8.86
C ALA A 95 -9.58 -3.92 -7.69
N THR A 96 -9.18 -3.61 -6.45
CA THR A 96 -9.94 -3.97 -5.24
C THR A 96 -11.32 -3.32 -5.24
N VAL A 97 -11.40 -2.01 -5.51
CA VAL A 97 -12.67 -1.27 -5.62
C VAL A 97 -13.59 -1.91 -6.66
N LYS A 98 -13.08 -2.22 -7.86
CA LYS A 98 -13.85 -2.81 -8.95
C LYS A 98 -14.33 -4.22 -8.65
N SER A 99 -13.60 -4.97 -7.84
CA SER A 99 -13.99 -6.32 -7.42
C SER A 99 -15.05 -6.35 -6.31
N ALA A 100 -15.36 -5.20 -5.71
CA ALA A 100 -16.34 -5.12 -4.63
C ALA A 100 -17.74 -5.50 -5.13
N THR A 101 -18.38 -6.45 -4.45
CA THR A 101 -19.74 -6.88 -4.80
C THR A 101 -20.75 -5.76 -4.62
N GLU A 102 -21.81 -5.77 -5.42
CA GLU A 102 -22.90 -4.78 -5.31
C GLU A 102 -23.53 -4.76 -3.91
N ALA A 103 -23.69 -5.94 -3.29
CA ALA A 103 -24.18 -6.04 -1.91
C ALA A 103 -23.26 -5.31 -0.91
N TYR A 104 -21.93 -5.44 -1.08
CA TYR A 104 -20.97 -4.73 -0.25
C TYR A 104 -21.02 -3.22 -0.51
N ARG A 105 -21.16 -2.79 -1.77
CA ARG A 105 -21.27 -1.37 -2.13
C ARG A 105 -22.51 -0.71 -1.51
N ARG A 106 -23.60 -1.44 -1.31
CA ARG A 106 -24.81 -0.94 -0.61
C ARG A 106 -24.71 -0.94 0.92
N ALA A 107 -23.71 -1.62 1.49
CA ALA A 107 -23.56 -1.64 2.94
C ALA A 107 -23.27 -0.23 3.47
N ILE A 108 -23.91 0.15 4.56
CA ILE A 108 -23.71 1.46 5.20
C ILE A 108 -22.48 1.40 6.11
N VAL A 109 -21.62 2.40 5.98
CA VAL A 109 -20.47 2.64 6.85
C VAL A 109 -20.62 4.04 7.45
N ILE A 110 -20.29 4.16 8.73
CA ILE A 110 -20.20 5.46 9.41
C ILE A 110 -18.77 5.96 9.27
N SER A 111 -18.57 7.04 8.54
CA SER A 111 -17.28 7.73 8.40
C SER A 111 -17.46 9.17 8.85
N ASP A 112 -16.63 9.67 9.76
CA ASP A 112 -16.74 11.04 10.28
C ASP A 112 -18.12 11.37 10.86
N SER A 113 -18.77 10.39 11.51
CA SER A 113 -20.15 10.48 12.04
C SER A 113 -21.24 10.63 10.97
N ILE A 114 -20.91 10.41 9.69
CA ILE A 114 -21.84 10.44 8.56
C ILE A 114 -22.03 9.02 8.05
N GLU A 115 -23.29 8.59 7.95
CA GLU A 115 -23.64 7.33 7.29
C GLU A 115 -23.60 7.49 5.77
N ARG A 116 -22.78 6.67 5.11
CA ARG A 116 -22.70 6.62 3.65
C ARG A 116 -22.70 5.18 3.15
N PRO A 117 -23.30 4.90 1.98
CA PRO A 117 -23.04 3.65 1.27
C PRO A 117 -21.55 3.47 1.03
N THR A 118 -21.06 2.26 1.26
CA THR A 118 -19.64 1.90 1.05
C THR A 118 -19.22 2.15 -0.40
N GLY A 119 -20.14 1.98 -1.35
CA GLY A 119 -19.94 2.25 -2.76
C GLY A 119 -19.52 3.70 -3.03
N GLU A 120 -20.12 4.67 -2.33
CA GLU A 120 -19.73 6.07 -2.48
C GLU A 120 -18.30 6.32 -1.99
N LEU A 121 -17.94 5.78 -0.82
CA LEU A 121 -16.57 5.87 -0.30
C LEU A 121 -15.57 5.19 -1.25
N LEU A 122 -15.96 4.08 -1.87
CA LEU A 122 -15.14 3.39 -2.85
C LEU A 122 -14.97 4.21 -4.14
N ASP A 123 -16.00 4.93 -4.56
CA ASP A 123 -15.97 5.79 -5.74
C ASP A 123 -15.12 7.03 -5.53
N ASP A 124 -15.03 7.55 -4.30
CA ASP A 124 -14.08 8.60 -3.92
C ASP A 124 -12.62 8.15 -4.23
N PHE A 125 -12.29 6.86 -4.07
CA PHE A 125 -10.97 6.33 -4.48
C PHE A 125 -10.81 6.18 -5.99
N LEU A 126 -11.89 6.02 -6.75
CA LEU A 126 -11.80 6.04 -8.21
C LEU A 126 -11.50 7.45 -8.73
N GLY A 127 -11.89 8.50 -7.99
CA GLY A 127 -11.43 9.87 -8.24
C GLY A 127 -9.91 10.00 -8.18
N LEU A 128 -9.21 9.16 -7.40
CA LEU A 128 -7.74 9.13 -7.40
C LEU A 128 -7.13 8.55 -8.68
N ARG A 129 -7.94 8.08 -9.64
CA ARG A 129 -7.45 7.76 -11.00
C ARG A 129 -6.84 8.97 -11.69
N PHE A 130 -7.27 10.19 -11.36
CA PHE A 130 -6.60 11.39 -11.84
C PHE A 130 -5.11 11.41 -11.44
N ASN A 131 -4.76 10.92 -10.24
CA ASN A 131 -3.36 10.83 -9.83
C ASN A 131 -2.60 9.78 -10.66
N LEU A 132 -3.24 8.66 -10.99
CA LEU A 132 -2.64 7.66 -11.89
C LEU A 132 -2.35 8.24 -13.27
N GLU A 133 -3.32 8.94 -13.87
CA GLU A 133 -3.18 9.57 -15.17
C GLU A 133 -2.08 10.64 -15.15
N MET A 134 -2.04 11.47 -14.10
CA MET A 134 -0.99 12.49 -13.93
C MET A 134 0.41 11.90 -13.79
N ILE A 135 0.55 10.76 -13.09
CA ILE A 135 1.85 10.11 -12.89
C ILE A 135 2.27 9.36 -14.16
N GLU A 136 1.33 8.77 -14.91
CA GLU A 136 1.62 7.98 -16.10
C GLU A 136 1.93 8.84 -17.34
N ASP A 137 1.32 10.02 -17.48
CA ASP A 137 1.47 10.90 -18.65
C ASP A 137 2.93 11.37 -18.93
N PRO A 138 3.74 11.78 -17.93
CA PRO A 138 5.15 12.11 -18.14
C PRO A 138 5.99 10.96 -18.70
N PHE A 139 5.60 9.71 -18.40
CA PHE A 139 6.26 8.51 -18.93
C PHE A 139 5.73 8.11 -20.32
N SER A 140 4.57 8.63 -20.73
CA SER A 140 3.95 8.34 -22.02
C SER A 140 4.41 9.33 -23.11
N MET A 141 4.66 10.60 -22.74
CA MET A 141 5.15 11.65 -23.66
C MET A 141 6.65 11.55 -23.96
N SER A 142 7.41 10.75 -23.22
CA SER A 142 8.81 10.47 -23.50
C SER A 142 8.95 9.27 -24.43
N HIS A 143 8.45 9.39 -25.66
CA HIS A 143 8.92 8.53 -26.75
C HIS A 143 10.40 8.85 -27.04
N PRO A 144 11.37 7.97 -26.73
CA PRO A 144 12.75 8.17 -27.13
C PRO A 144 12.89 7.62 -28.57
N SER A 145 12.12 8.16 -29.51
CA SER A 145 12.14 7.65 -30.90
C SER A 145 13.14 8.37 -31.80
N SER A 146 14.04 9.20 -31.27
CA SER A 146 15.09 9.84 -32.08
C SER A 146 16.39 10.18 -31.35
N MET A 147 16.80 9.40 -30.34
CA MET A 147 18.23 9.36 -29.96
C MET A 147 18.87 8.09 -30.53
N LEU A 148 18.91 8.05 -31.87
CA LEU A 148 20.00 7.37 -32.53
C LEU A 148 21.27 8.20 -32.35
N HIS A 149 22.31 7.47 -31.99
CA HIS A 149 23.69 7.63 -32.41
C HIS A 149 24.72 8.13 -31.39
N GLU A 150 25.61 7.17 -31.10
CA GLU A 150 27.05 7.30 -30.88
C GLU A 150 27.59 7.64 -29.48
N ASN A 151 28.58 6.81 -29.13
CA ASN A 151 29.64 7.00 -28.15
C ASN A 151 29.34 6.62 -26.69
N SER A 152 29.66 5.38 -26.33
CA SER A 152 30.78 5.18 -25.40
C SER A 152 31.36 3.76 -25.48
N ARG A 153 32.40 3.63 -26.30
CA ARG A 153 33.49 2.69 -26.07
C ARG A 153 34.27 3.14 -24.83
N THR A 154 34.87 2.16 -24.15
CA THR A 154 35.92 2.27 -23.10
C THR A 154 35.38 2.55 -21.68
N ALA A 155 35.83 1.92 -20.60
CA ALA A 155 36.97 1.03 -20.39
C ALA A 155 36.68 0.06 -19.24
N LYS A 156 37.26 -1.15 -19.34
CA LYS A 156 37.54 -2.02 -18.19
C LYS A 156 38.42 -1.23 -17.21
N ILE A 157 37.91 -0.94 -16.02
CA ILE A 157 38.76 -0.64 -14.87
C ILE A 157 38.55 -1.77 -13.87
N SER A 158 39.50 -2.70 -13.91
CA SER A 158 39.81 -3.58 -12.79
C SER A 158 40.28 -2.70 -11.63
N SER A 159 39.60 -2.78 -10.49
CA SER A 159 40.12 -2.33 -9.19
C SER A 159 39.65 -3.36 -8.18
N ALA A 160 40.49 -4.35 -7.92
CA ALA A 160 41.44 -4.37 -6.82
C ALA A 160 40.72 -4.55 -5.47
N ILE A 161 40.68 -5.82 -5.09
CA ILE A 161 40.50 -6.37 -3.76
C ILE A 161 41.30 -5.52 -2.77
N LEU A 162 40.60 -4.81 -1.87
CA LEU A 162 41.18 -4.34 -0.62
C LEU A 162 40.64 -5.24 0.49
N ASP A 163 41.48 -6.23 0.76
CA ASP A 163 41.53 -7.05 1.95
C ASP A 163 41.84 -6.12 3.14
N ILE A 164 40.86 -5.93 4.04
CA ILE A 164 41.06 -5.29 5.35
C ILE A 164 40.39 -6.18 6.39
N GLY A 165 41.17 -7.14 6.89
CA GLY A 165 41.52 -7.32 8.31
C GLY A 165 40.40 -7.37 9.38
N PRO A 166 40.38 -8.39 10.26
CA PRO A 166 39.41 -8.53 11.35
C PRO A 166 39.94 -7.98 12.69
N VAL A 167 39.35 -6.94 13.27
CA VAL A 167 39.71 -6.36 14.59
C VAL A 167 38.50 -5.49 15.02
N THR A 168 37.84 -5.55 16.18
CA THR A 168 38.13 -6.04 17.53
C THR A 168 36.82 -6.26 18.29
N ASP A 169 36.84 -7.23 19.22
CA ASP A 169 35.82 -7.48 20.24
C ASP A 169 35.49 -6.24 21.09
N HIS A 170 34.21 -5.87 21.13
CA HIS A 170 33.69 -4.94 22.13
C HIS A 170 32.93 -5.71 23.22
N HIS A 171 33.68 -5.95 24.29
CA HIS A 171 33.30 -5.95 25.70
C HIS A 171 31.80 -5.88 26.03
N THR A 172 31.26 -7.03 26.47
CA THR A 172 29.97 -7.15 27.15
C THR A 172 30.12 -6.62 28.60
N PRO A 173 29.27 -5.69 29.08
CA PRO A 173 29.20 -5.37 30.51
C PRO A 173 28.28 -6.35 31.24
N GLN A 174 28.75 -6.84 32.39
CA GLN A 174 28.01 -7.67 33.35
C GLN A 174 26.77 -6.94 33.90
N PRO A 175 25.62 -7.62 34.08
CA PRO A 175 24.56 -7.14 34.95
C PRO A 175 24.96 -7.34 36.42
N GLN A 176 25.07 -6.24 37.17
CA GLN A 176 25.15 -6.27 38.63
C GLN A 176 23.79 -6.70 39.18
N GLY A 177 23.84 -7.68 40.09
CA GLY A 177 22.67 -8.27 40.73
C GLY A 177 21.88 -7.28 41.56
N PHE A 178 20.56 -7.43 41.52
CA PHE A 178 19.67 -6.91 42.55
C PHE A 178 19.45 -8.01 43.59
N CYS A 179 19.81 -7.70 44.82
CA CYS A 179 19.52 -8.50 46.01
C CYS A 179 18.02 -8.47 46.34
N VAL A 180 17.63 -9.55 47.02
CA VAL A 180 16.32 -9.96 47.55
C VAL A 180 15.59 -8.86 48.32
#